data_AF-A0A4Y2KN44-F1
#
_entry.id   AF-A0A4Y2KN44-F1
#
_cell.length_a   1.000
_cell.length_b   1.000
_cell.length_c   1.000
_cell.angle_alpha   90.00
_cell.angle_beta   90.00
_cell.angle_gamma   90.00
#
_symmetry.space_group_name_H-M   'P 1'
#
loop_
_entity.id
_entity.type
_entity.pdbx_description
1 polymer ?
#
loop_
_entity_poly.entity_id
_entity_poly.type
_entity_poly.pdbx_seq_one_letter_code
_entity_poly.pdbx_strand_id
1 'polypeptide(L)'
;MKRLSEHSSPVYTKAVLSELTEKFVHSPKWLHRQLYVYICQQIILDKALSPDQFAEDALPQLLYLCWDRVPNVRIAIARCLVVVIWPLDVFSNPKSPHRELLLQTIHTLQSDMDADVRFYANMVSTHECSCLQNGEFTNMVEPFV
;
A
#
# COMPACT_ATOMS: atom_id res chain seq x y z
N MET A 1 21.06 3.85 8.28
CA MET A 1 19.89 4.17 9.15
C MET A 1 19.78 3.09 10.21
N LYS A 2 19.78 3.47 11.50
CA LYS A 2 19.71 2.53 12.63
C LYS A 2 18.29 1.96 12.74
N ARG A 3 18.22 0.65 12.90
CA ARG A 3 17.00 -0.17 13.06
C ARG A 3 16.21 0.27 14.28
N LEU A 4 14.92 0.56 14.10
CA LEU A 4 13.93 0.71 15.19
C LEU A 4 13.46 -0.66 15.74
N SER A 5 14.04 -1.76 15.27
CA SER A 5 13.39 -3.07 15.27
C SER A 5 13.70 -3.98 16.46
N GLU A 6 14.14 -3.48 17.62
CA GLU A 6 14.42 -4.39 18.74
C GLU A 6 13.45 -4.28 19.92
N HIS A 7 12.86 -3.12 20.25
CA HIS A 7 11.89 -3.04 21.36
C HIS A 7 10.90 -1.86 21.26
N SER A 8 10.28 -1.61 20.10
CA SER A 8 9.17 -0.63 20.05
C SER A 8 7.90 -1.25 20.64
N SER A 9 7.42 -0.71 21.77
CA SER A 9 6.13 -1.16 22.33
C SER A 9 4.99 -0.96 21.30
N PRO A 10 4.05 -1.92 21.18
CA PRO A 10 2.90 -1.81 20.27
C PRO A 10 2.12 -0.50 20.45
N VAL A 11 2.06 0.02 21.68
CA VAL A 11 1.38 1.29 22.00
C VAL A 11 2.06 2.47 21.30
N TYR A 12 3.39 2.55 21.33
CA TYR A 12 4.12 3.62 20.65
C TYR A 12 3.99 3.52 19.13
N THR A 13 3.99 2.29 18.62
CA THR A 13 3.83 2.02 17.19
C THR A 13 2.49 2.52 16.68
N LYS A 14 1.40 2.19 17.38
CA LYS A 14 0.06 2.66 17.07
C LYS A 14 -0.08 4.18 17.17
N ALA A 15 0.52 4.80 18.20
CA ALA A 15 0.51 6.25 18.36
C ALA A 15 1.21 6.97 17.19
N VAL A 16 2.38 6.46 16.75
CA VAL A 16 3.10 7.00 15.60
C VAL A 16 2.27 6.86 14.31
N LEU A 17 1.63 5.71 14.07
CA LEU A 17 0.77 5.52 12.90
C LEU A 17 -0.45 6.45 12.90
N SER A 18 -1.04 6.71 14.08
CA SER A 18 -2.13 7.69 14.22
C SER A 18 -1.66 9.09 13.84
N GLU A 19 -0.51 9.52 14.36
CA GLU A 19 0.05 10.85 14.06
C GLU A 19 0.37 10.99 12.56
N LEU A 20 0.96 9.96 11.95
CA LEU A 20 1.22 9.93 10.50
C LEU A 20 -0.09 10.03 9.71
N THR A 21 -1.13 9.30 10.12
CA THR A 21 -2.44 9.31 9.47
C THR A 21 -3.06 10.70 9.54
N GLU A 22 -3.18 11.27 10.74
CA GLU A 22 -3.76 12.59 10.98
C GLU A 22 -3.06 13.68 10.16
N LYS A 23 -1.73 13.61 10.08
CA LYS A 23 -0.91 14.61 9.40
C LYS A 23 -0.97 14.50 7.88
N PHE A 24 -0.99 13.29 7.35
CA PHE A 24 -0.73 13.07 5.93
C PHE A 24 -1.97 12.68 5.13
N VAL A 25 -2.87 11.84 5.64
CA VAL A 25 -4.01 11.29 4.88
C VAL A 25 -5.04 12.36 4.51
N HIS A 26 -5.31 13.30 5.40
CA HIS A 26 -6.26 14.40 5.15
C HIS A 26 -5.58 15.72 4.80
N SER A 27 -4.27 15.68 4.52
CA SER A 27 -3.52 16.90 4.19
C SER A 27 -4.09 17.58 2.94
N PRO A 28 -4.19 18.91 2.90
CA PRO A 28 -4.58 19.61 1.67
C PRO A 28 -3.56 19.41 0.54
N LYS A 29 -2.29 19.13 0.88
CA LYS A 29 -1.19 18.89 -0.07
C LYS A 29 -1.23 17.46 -0.57
N TRP A 30 -1.37 17.28 -1.89
CA TRP A 30 -1.41 15.95 -2.50
C TRP A 30 -0.10 15.16 -2.28
N LEU A 31 1.05 15.84 -2.28
CA LEU A 31 2.35 15.23 -2.03
C LEU A 31 2.43 14.59 -0.63
N HIS A 32 1.76 15.16 0.37
CA HIS A 32 1.68 14.59 1.71
C HIS A 32 0.85 13.31 1.72
N ARG A 33 -0.27 13.27 0.98
CA ARG A 33 -1.10 12.07 0.86
C ARG A 33 -0.35 10.95 0.13
N GLN A 34 0.39 11.27 -0.94
CA GLN A 34 1.31 10.31 -1.57
C GLN A 34 2.44 9.84 -0.63
N LEU A 35 3.00 10.75 0.17
CA LEU A 35 4.04 10.38 1.15
C LEU A 35 3.51 9.34 2.15
N TYR A 36 2.24 9.45 2.56
CA TYR A 36 1.62 8.41 3.38
C TYR A 36 1.62 7.05 2.70
N VAL A 37 1.24 6.98 1.41
CA VAL A 37 1.29 5.75 0.60
C VAL A 37 2.70 5.17 0.57
N TYR A 38 3.70 6.02 0.34
CA TYR A 38 5.10 5.63 0.31
C TYR A 38 5.55 5.08 1.67
N ILE A 39 5.17 5.71 2.78
CA ILE A 39 5.49 5.22 4.13
C ILE A 39 4.85 3.84 4.36
N CYS A 40 3.59 3.64 4.00
CA CYS A 40 2.93 2.33 4.08
C CYS A 40 3.66 1.26 3.26
N GLN A 41 4.11 1.61 2.06
CA GLN A 41 4.93 0.73 1.24
C GLN A 41 6.24 0.35 1.95
N GLN A 42 6.98 1.31 2.51
CA GLN A 42 8.22 1.03 3.22
C GLN A 42 7.99 0.17 4.47
N ILE A 43 6.90 0.40 5.21
CA ILE A 43 6.55 -0.43 6.37
C ILE A 43 6.45 -1.91 6.00
N ILE A 44 5.82 -2.23 4.85
CA ILE A 44 5.68 -3.60 4.38
C ILE A 44 7.02 -4.16 3.88
N LEU A 45 7.72 -3.41 3.04
CA LEU A 45 8.98 -3.85 2.42
C LEU A 45 10.07 -4.10 3.46
N ASP A 46 10.19 -3.22 4.45
CA ASP A 46 11.16 -3.33 5.55
C ASP A 46 10.70 -4.29 6.64
N LYS A 47 9.48 -4.85 6.53
CA LYS A 47 8.83 -5.67 7.57
C LYS A 47 8.83 -4.97 8.93
N ALA A 48 8.58 -3.66 8.92
CA ALA A 48 8.60 -2.82 10.11
C ALA A 48 7.45 -3.14 11.08
N LEU A 49 6.35 -3.71 10.56
CA LEU A 49 5.20 -4.18 11.32
C LEU A 49 4.86 -5.63 10.94
N SER A 50 4.16 -6.35 11.82
CA SER A 50 3.49 -7.58 11.41
C SER A 50 2.37 -7.28 10.41
N PRO A 51 2.00 -8.24 9.54
CA PRO A 51 0.86 -8.06 8.63
C PRO A 51 -0.43 -7.68 9.36
N ASP A 52 -0.69 -8.30 10.51
CA ASP A 52 -1.89 -8.03 11.32
C ASP A 52 -1.91 -6.59 11.85
N GLN A 53 -0.77 -6.11 12.38
CA GLN A 53 -0.64 -4.72 12.85
C GLN A 53 -0.82 -3.72 11.72
N PHE A 54 -0.21 -3.98 10.55
CA PHE A 54 -0.39 -3.14 9.38
C PHE A 54 -1.86 -3.12 8.92
N ALA A 55 -2.50 -4.29 8.90
CA ALA A 55 -3.87 -4.43 8.46
C ALA A 55 -4.87 -3.73 9.39
N GLU A 56 -4.60 -3.71 10.69
CA GLU A 56 -5.43 -3.02 11.68
C GLU A 56 -5.20 -1.50 11.65
N ASP A 57 -3.95 -1.06 11.70
CA ASP A 57 -3.62 0.33 12.03
C ASP A 57 -3.35 1.23 10.81
N ALA A 58 -2.96 0.67 9.65
CA ALA A 58 -2.54 1.45 8.49
C ALA A 58 -3.37 1.17 7.22
N LEU A 59 -3.73 -0.09 6.98
CA LEU A 59 -4.43 -0.49 5.76
C LEU A 59 -5.76 0.27 5.54
N PRO A 60 -6.64 0.51 6.53
CA PRO A 60 -7.90 1.21 6.29
C PRO A 60 -7.70 2.63 5.75
N GLN A 61 -6.70 3.32 6.29
CA GLN A 61 -6.36 4.70 5.92
C GLN A 61 -5.65 4.76 4.57
N LEU A 62 -4.84 3.75 4.26
CA LEU A 62 -4.27 3.57 2.93
C LEU A 62 -5.37 3.38 1.87
N LEU A 63 -6.33 2.48 2.12
CA LEU A 63 -7.41 2.19 1.16
C LEU A 63 -8.35 3.37 0.97
N TYR A 64 -8.55 4.21 1.99
CA TYR A 64 -9.32 5.45 1.85
C TYR A 64 -8.82 6.35 0.71
N LEU A 65 -7.51 6.39 0.48
CA LEU A 65 -6.88 7.20 -0.57
C LEU A 65 -7.16 6.70 -2.00
N CYS A 66 -7.80 5.54 -2.19
CA CYS A 66 -8.27 5.13 -3.52
C CYS A 66 -9.32 6.11 -4.10
N TRP A 67 -9.98 6.89 -3.25
CA TRP A 67 -10.95 7.92 -3.65
C TRP A 67 -10.34 9.34 -3.71
N ASP A 68 -9.02 9.47 -3.67
CA ASP A 68 -8.37 10.78 -3.68
C ASP A 68 -8.76 11.57 -4.93
N ARG A 69 -9.01 12.87 -4.78
CA ARG A 69 -9.32 13.74 -5.92
C ARG A 69 -8.18 13.89 -6.92
N VAL A 70 -6.92 13.68 -6.51
CA VAL A 70 -5.74 13.84 -7.35
C VAL A 70 -5.33 12.48 -7.94
N PRO A 71 -5.30 12.31 -9.28
CA PRO A 71 -4.92 11.05 -9.93
C PRO A 71 -3.57 10.52 -9.49
N ASN A 72 -2.55 11.40 -9.33
CA ASN A 72 -1.22 10.98 -8.88
C ASN A 72 -1.23 10.27 -7.51
N VAL A 73 -2.15 10.63 -6.59
CA VAL A 73 -2.30 9.90 -5.32
C VAL A 73 -2.91 8.53 -5.57
N ARG A 74 -3.95 8.45 -6.41
CA ARG A 74 -4.59 7.17 -6.78
C ARG A 74 -3.64 6.23 -7.53
N ILE A 75 -2.75 6.76 -8.39
CA ILE A 75 -1.66 5.99 -9.02
C ILE A 75 -0.74 5.37 -7.96
N ALA A 76 -0.33 6.15 -6.96
CA ALA A 76 0.52 5.65 -5.88
C ALA A 76 -0.16 4.49 -5.14
N ILE A 77 -1.46 4.61 -4.84
CA ILE A 77 -2.24 3.53 -4.22
C ILE A 77 -2.32 2.31 -5.12
N ALA A 78 -2.68 2.48 -6.40
CA ALA A 78 -2.77 1.38 -7.35
C ALA A 78 -1.47 0.57 -7.39
N ARG A 79 -0.33 1.26 -7.50
CA ARG A 79 1.00 0.62 -7.48
C ARG A 79 1.27 -0.08 -6.14
N CYS A 80 1.01 0.58 -5.01
CA CYS A 80 1.23 -0.01 -3.69
C CYS A 80 0.40 -1.30 -3.51
N LEU A 81 -0.88 -1.29 -3.87
CA LEU A 81 -1.75 -2.45 -3.77
C LEU A 81 -1.29 -3.59 -4.67
N VAL A 82 -1.05 -3.31 -5.95
CA VAL A 82 -0.74 -4.32 -6.98
C VAL A 82 0.65 -4.90 -6.83
N VAL A 83 1.64 -4.07 -6.51
CA VAL A 83 3.07 -4.43 -6.55
C VAL A 83 3.57 -4.90 -5.18
N VAL A 84 2.99 -4.39 -4.08
CA VAL A 84 3.55 -4.60 -2.73
C VAL A 84 2.62 -5.44 -1.86
N ILE A 85 1.33 -5.11 -1.81
CA ILE A 85 0.39 -5.77 -0.89
C ILE A 85 -0.17 -7.07 -1.47
N TRP A 86 -0.71 -7.03 -2.69
CA TRP A 86 -1.37 -8.15 -3.33
C TRP A 86 -0.49 -9.40 -3.50
N PRO A 87 0.82 -9.30 -3.81
CA PRO A 87 1.69 -10.47 -3.92
C PRO A 87 1.91 -11.22 -2.60
N LEU A 88 1.54 -10.64 -1.45
CA LEU A 88 1.72 -11.28 -0.15
C LEU A 88 0.54 -12.19 0.17
N ASP A 89 0.80 -13.49 0.38
CA ASP A 89 -0.23 -14.50 0.66
C ASP A 89 -1.11 -14.13 1.87
N VAL A 90 -0.55 -13.48 2.89
CA VAL A 90 -1.30 -12.98 4.06
C VAL A 90 -2.47 -12.05 3.68
N PHE A 91 -2.41 -11.40 2.53
CA PHE A 91 -3.45 -10.51 2.00
C PHE A 91 -4.25 -11.11 0.85
N SER A 92 -3.62 -11.87 -0.06
CA SER A 92 -4.29 -12.39 -1.27
C SER A 92 -4.90 -13.78 -1.13
N ASN A 93 -4.54 -14.55 -0.09
CA ASN A 93 -5.10 -15.87 0.16
C ASN A 93 -6.62 -15.81 0.33
N PRO A 94 -7.41 -16.73 -0.26
CA PRO A 94 -8.87 -16.79 -0.08
C PRO A 94 -9.35 -16.82 1.38
N LYS A 95 -8.50 -17.25 2.32
CA LYS A 95 -8.79 -17.27 3.77
C LYS A 95 -8.45 -15.97 4.48
N SER A 96 -7.77 -15.02 3.81
CA SER A 96 -7.42 -13.74 4.41
C SER A 96 -8.69 -12.90 4.64
N PRO A 97 -8.90 -12.35 5.85
CA PRO A 97 -10.06 -11.52 6.15
C PRO A 97 -10.05 -10.19 5.40
N HIS A 98 -8.91 -9.76 4.87
CA HIS A 98 -8.74 -8.49 4.16
C HIS A 98 -8.87 -8.59 2.64
N ARG A 99 -8.88 -9.82 2.10
CA ARG A 99 -8.82 -10.07 0.65
C ARG A 99 -9.94 -9.39 -0.12
N GLU A 100 -11.18 -9.53 0.35
CA GLU A 100 -12.35 -9.01 -0.37
C GLU A 100 -12.31 -7.48 -0.47
N LEU A 101 -11.98 -6.81 0.62
CA LEU A 101 -11.83 -5.36 0.65
C LEU A 101 -10.70 -4.89 -0.29
N LEU A 102 -9.57 -5.60 -0.31
CA LEU A 102 -8.45 -5.32 -1.21
C LEU A 102 -8.85 -5.49 -2.68
N LEU A 103 -9.53 -6.58 -3.03
CA LEU A 103 -10.03 -6.81 -4.38
C LEU A 103 -11.01 -5.73 -4.82
N GLN A 104 -11.97 -5.37 -3.96
CA GLN A 104 -12.92 -4.29 -4.25
C GLN A 104 -12.20 -2.96 -4.53
N THR A 105 -11.15 -2.67 -3.76
CA THR A 105 -10.34 -1.46 -3.95
C THR A 105 -9.53 -1.52 -5.25
N ILE A 106 -8.92 -2.67 -5.57
CA ILE A 106 -8.21 -2.87 -6.83
C ILE A 106 -9.17 -2.73 -8.02
N HIS A 107 -10.35 -3.36 -7.99
CA HIS A 107 -11.35 -3.24 -9.06
C HIS A 107 -11.85 -1.79 -9.23
N THR A 108 -12.00 -1.06 -8.13
CA THR A 108 -12.31 0.38 -8.16
C THR A 108 -11.25 1.14 -8.97
N LEU A 109 -9.96 0.92 -8.68
CA LEU A 109 -8.85 1.58 -9.36
C LEU A 109 -8.68 1.11 -10.82
N GLN A 110 -9.00 -0.15 -11.12
CA GLN A 110 -9.01 -0.66 -12.50
C GLN A 110 -10.11 -0.01 -13.36
N SER A 111 -11.15 0.51 -12.72
CA SER A 111 -12.27 1.22 -13.36
C SER A 111 -12.18 2.74 -13.19
N ASP A 112 -11.03 3.27 -12.77
CA ASP A 112 -10.83 4.70 -12.49
C ASP A 112 -11.06 5.57 -13.75
N MET A 113 -11.47 6.82 -13.58
CA MET A 113 -11.64 7.74 -14.70
C MET A 113 -10.30 8.11 -15.36
N ASP A 114 -9.22 8.15 -14.59
CA ASP A 114 -7.88 8.48 -15.07
C ASP A 114 -7.22 7.26 -15.73
N ALA A 115 -6.67 7.45 -16.94
CA ALA A 115 -6.10 6.35 -17.71
C ALA A 115 -4.82 5.77 -17.10
N ASP A 116 -3.99 6.59 -16.46
CA ASP A 116 -2.76 6.13 -15.83
C ASP A 116 -3.06 5.34 -14.56
N VAL A 117 -4.06 5.76 -13.78
CA VAL A 117 -4.55 4.98 -12.64
C VAL A 117 -4.97 3.58 -13.10
N ARG A 118 -5.79 3.48 -14.15
CA ARG A 118 -6.19 2.19 -14.72
C ARG A 118 -4.99 1.38 -15.20
N PHE A 119 -4.05 2.01 -15.90
CA PHE A 119 -2.84 1.34 -16.39
C PHE A 119 -2.08 0.67 -15.24
N TYR A 120 -1.78 1.42 -14.18
CA TYR A 120 -1.05 0.88 -13.02
C TYR A 120 -1.86 -0.16 -12.23
N ALA A 121 -3.17 0.01 -12.09
CA ALA A 121 -4.04 -0.95 -11.40
C ALA A 121 -4.18 -2.28 -12.14
N ASN A 122 -3.98 -2.29 -13.46
CA ASN A 122 -4.02 -3.49 -14.31
C ASN A 122 -2.65 -4.17 -14.49
N MET A 123 -1.57 -3.67 -13.89
CA MET A 123 -0.26 -4.34 -13.95
C MET A 123 -0.25 -5.73 -13.28
N VAL A 124 -1.27 -6.11 -12.50
CA VAL A 124 -1.45 -7.48 -11.97
C VAL A 124 -1.72 -8.48 -13.10
N SER A 125 -2.39 -8.08 -14.17
CA SER A 125 -2.87 -8.99 -15.23
C SER A 125 -1.76 -9.63 -16.05
N THR A 126 -0.51 -9.18 -15.93
CA THR A 126 0.67 -9.78 -16.58
C THR A 126 1.41 -10.79 -15.69
N HIS A 127 0.97 -10.99 -14.43
CA HIS A 127 1.60 -11.92 -13.48
C HIS A 127 0.70 -13.08 -13.03
N GLU A 128 -0.39 -13.36 -13.73
CA GLU A 128 -0.94 -14.74 -13.76
C GLU A 128 0.02 -15.65 -14.55
N CYS A 129 1.27 -15.75 -14.10
CA CYS A 129 2.23 -16.72 -14.57
C CYS A 129 2.79 -17.42 -13.33
N SER A 130 2.36 -18.67 -13.18
CA SER A 130 2.84 -19.68 -12.26
C SER A 130 4.29 -19.45 -11.81
N CYS A 131 4.52 -19.58 -10.49
CA CYS A 131 5.81 -19.54 -9.78
C CYS A 131 6.54 -18.18 -9.73
N LEU A 132 6.29 -17.42 -8.65
CA LEU A 132 7.28 -16.47 -8.13
C LEU A 132 8.45 -17.28 -7.53
N GLN A 133 9.37 -17.67 -8.41
CA GLN A 133 10.71 -18.05 -8.00
C GLN A 133 11.40 -16.79 -7.46
N ASN A 134 11.80 -16.88 -6.19
CA ASN A 134 12.92 -16.16 -5.61
C ASN A 134 12.86 -14.63 -5.67
N GLY A 135 11.92 -14.03 -4.92
CA GLY A 135 12.20 -12.94 -3.97
C GLY A 135 12.96 -11.68 -4.41
N GLU A 136 13.23 -11.45 -5.70
CA GLU A 136 13.98 -10.29 -6.18
C GLU A 136 13.07 -9.40 -7.03
N PHE A 137 12.50 -8.39 -6.36
CA PHE A 137 11.81 -7.29 -7.00
C PHE A 137 12.83 -6.39 -7.70
N THR A 138 13.10 -6.63 -8.98
CA THR A 138 13.97 -5.76 -9.79
C THR A 138 13.26 -4.44 -10.12
N ASN A 139 13.71 -3.36 -9.45
CA ASN A 139 13.77 -1.96 -9.90
C ASN A 139 12.83 -1.51 -11.05
N MET A 140 11.51 -1.50 -10.82
CA MET A 140 10.56 -0.74 -11.66
C MET A 140 9.74 0.28 -10.85
N VAL A 141 10.32 0.82 -9.79
CA VAL A 141 9.80 2.01 -9.11
C VAL A 141 10.80 3.12 -9.33
N GLU A 142 10.65 3.87 -10.42
CA GLU A 142 11.24 5.20 -10.46
C GLU A 142 10.75 5.94 -9.21
N PRO A 143 11.68 6.55 -8.44
CA PRO A 143 11.29 7.32 -7.27
C PRO A 143 10.35 8.44 -7.72
N PHE A 144 9.29 8.66 -6.96
CA PHE A 144 8.33 9.74 -7.17
C PHE A 144 9.07 11.08 -7.30
N VAL A 145 9.24 11.56 -8.53
CA VAL A 145 9.65 12.93 -8.86
C VAL A 145 8.56 13.56 -9.71
#